data_AF-A0A5C3K905-F1
#
_entry.id   AF-A0A5C3K905-F1
#
_cell.length_a   1.000
_cell.length_b   1.000
_cell.length_c   1.000
_cell.angle_alpha   90.00
_cell.angle_beta   90.00
_cell.angle_gamma   90.00
#
_symmetry.space_group_name_H-M   'P 1'
#
loop_
_entity.id
_entity.type
_entity.pdbx_description
1 polymer ?
#
loop_
_entity_poly.entity_id
_entity_poly.type
_entity_poly.pdbx_seq_one_letter_code
_entity_poly.pdbx_strand_id
1 'polypeptide(L)' 'HLDEMGQHIKISHQTVIKRLKGRRSQLEYASDREIMMPEEHEVVIKYLIQCANQGFLLTHTWLKEVIDNIL' A
#
# COMPACT_ATOMS: atom_id res chain seq x y z
N HIS A 1 -0.80 -21.38 -8.51
CA HIS A 1 -0.11 -21.18 -7.23
C HIS A 1 -1.18 -21.07 -6.18
N LEU A 2 -0.99 -21.63 -4.98
CA LEU A 2 -1.96 -21.48 -3.89
C LEU A 2 -1.48 -20.34 -3.01
N ASP A 3 -2.39 -19.52 -2.51
CA ASP A 3 -2.05 -18.53 -1.48
C ASP A 3 -2.00 -19.17 -0.09
N GLU A 4 -1.65 -18.35 0.91
CA GLU A 4 -1.58 -18.76 2.32
C GLU A 4 -2.94 -19.23 2.88
N MET A 5 -4.04 -18.86 2.22
CA MET A 5 -5.40 -19.29 2.55
C MET A 5 -5.87 -20.49 1.71
N GLY A 6 -5.00 -21.08 0.90
CA GLY A 6 -5.30 -22.25 0.07
C GLY A 6 -6.12 -21.94 -1.19
N GLN A 7 -6.24 -20.68 -1.60
CA GLN A 7 -6.96 -20.27 -2.80
C GLN A 7 -6.08 -20.37 -4.05
N HIS A 8 -6.68 -20.77 -5.17
CA HIS A 8 -5.96 -20.84 -6.45
C HIS A 8 -5.72 -19.46 -7.04
N ILE A 9 -4.48 -18.97 -6.93
CA ILE A 9 -4.01 -17.80 -7.63
C ILE A 9 -3.43 -18.19 -9.00
N LYS A 10 -4.00 -17.58 -10.04
CA LYS A 10 -3.45 -17.64 -11.40
C LYS A 10 -2.36 -16.59 -11.54
N ILE A 11 -1.11 -17.03 -11.53
CA ILE A 11 0.05 -16.18 -11.74
C ILE A 11 0.44 -16.21 -13.22
N SER A 12 0.68 -15.04 -13.82
CA SER A 12 1.20 -14.95 -15.18
C SER A 12 2.62 -15.53 -15.28
N HIS A 13 2.87 -16.30 -16.33
CA HIS A 13 4.21 -16.84 -16.64
C HIS A 13 5.28 -15.74 -16.69
N GLN A 14 4.94 -14.55 -17.18
CA GLN A 14 5.87 -13.42 -17.22
C GLN A 14 6.26 -12.95 -15.82
N THR A 15 5.35 -12.98 -14.86
CA THR A 15 5.62 -12.61 -13.47
C THR A 15 6.62 -13.57 -12.86
N VAL A 16 6.48 -14.88 -13.11
CA VAL A 16 7.42 -15.92 -12.64
C VAL A 16 8.81 -15.72 -13.26
N ILE A 17 8.90 -15.52 -14.57
CA ILE A 17 10.17 -15.29 -15.27
C ILE A 17 10.86 -14.03 -14.75
N LYS A 18 10.12 -12.93 -14.58
CA LYS A 18 10.65 -11.69 -14.03
C LYS A 18 11.19 -11.89 -12.61
N ARG A 19 10.45 -12.63 -11.77
CA ARG A 19 10.87 -12.95 -10.40
C ARG A 19 12.15 -13.79 -10.38
N LEU A 20 12.25 -14.80 -11.24
CA LEU A 20 13.45 -15.63 -11.40
C LEU A 20 14.67 -14.80 -11.85
N LYS A 21 14.46 -13.80 -12.71
CA LYS A 21 15.49 -12.85 -13.16
C LYS A 21 15.87 -11.81 -12.09
N GLY A 22 15.46 -11.99 -10.84
CA GLY A 22 15.78 -11.09 -9.74
C GLY A 22 14.96 -9.81 -9.70
N ARG A 23 13.85 -9.72 -10.44
CA ARG A 23 12.95 -8.56 -10.33
C ARG A 23 12.29 -8.57 -8.94
N ARG A 24 12.36 -7.41 -8.29
CA ARG A 24 11.73 -7.19 -6.98
C ARG A 24 10.22 -7.33 -7.05
N SER A 25 9.64 -7.81 -5.95
CA SER A 25 8.20 -7.83 -5.76
C SER A 25 7.71 -6.39 -5.55
N GLN A 26 6.40 -6.16 -5.65
CA GLN A 26 5.85 -4.84 -5.32
C GLN A 26 6.12 -4.47 -3.86
N LEU A 27 6.10 -5.45 -2.96
CA LEU A 27 6.35 -5.25 -1.54
C LEU A 27 7.82 -4.89 -1.27
N GLU A 28 8.76 -5.59 -1.89
CA GLU A 28 10.20 -5.25 -1.83
C GLU A 28 10.54 -3.92 -2.52
N TYR A 29 9.75 -3.54 -3.53
CA TYR A 29 9.92 -2.25 -4.18
C TYR A 29 9.35 -1.10 -3.34
N ALA A 30 8.26 -1.37 -2.62
CA ALA A 30 7.62 -0.42 -1.73
C ALA A 30 8.42 -0.20 -0.45
N SER A 31 9.08 -1.23 0.11
CA SER A 31 9.93 -1.10 1.30
C SER A 31 11.09 -0.12 1.09
N ASP A 32 11.70 -0.14 -0.10
CA ASP A 32 12.79 0.78 -0.45
C ASP A 32 12.31 2.21 -0.75
N ARG A 33 10.99 2.40 -0.83
CA ARG A 33 10.33 3.67 -1.13
C ARG A 33 9.34 4.05 -0.04
N GLU A 34 9.54 3.56 1.17
CA GLU A 34 8.72 3.93 2.30
C GLU A 34 8.82 5.46 2.48
N ILE A 35 7.75 6.16 2.10
CA ILE A 35 7.71 7.63 2.03
C ILE A 35 7.53 8.24 3.42
N MET A 36 7.02 7.44 4.36
CA MET A 36 6.58 7.86 5.68
C MET A 36 7.22 7.02 6.77
N MET A 37 7.59 7.67 7.87
CA MET A 37 8.01 6.98 9.08
C MET A 37 6.83 6.22 9.70
N PRO A 38 7.09 5.15 10.48
CA PRO A 38 6.03 4.36 11.11
C PRO A 38 5.04 5.19 11.94
N GLU A 39 5.54 6.23 12.62
CA GLU A 39 4.74 7.15 13.43
C GLU A 39 3.78 7.98 12.57
N GLU A 40 4.24 8.46 11.42
CA GLU A 40 3.43 9.22 10.46
C GLU A 40 2.33 8.33 9.87
N HIS A 41 2.65 7.06 9.63
CA HIS A 41 1.72 6.05 9.14
C HIS A 41 0.52 5.86 10.07
N GLU A 42 0.76 5.82 11.38
CA GLU A 42 -0.30 5.64 12.39
C GLU A 42 -1.25 6.84 12.43
N VAL A 43 -0.73 8.05 12.32
CA VAL A 43 -1.53 9.29 12.28
C VAL A 43 -2.40 9.34 11.03
N VAL A 44 -1.83 9.01 9.87
CA VAL A 44 -2.57 9.00 8.59
C VAL A 44 -3.67 7.92 8.60
N ILE A 45 -3.38 6.71 9.08
CA ILE A 45 -4.38 5.64 9.18
C ILE A 45 -5.52 6.06 10.11
N LYS A 46 -5.21 6.65 11.27
CA LYS A 46 -6.24 7.11 12.21
C LYS A 46 -7.14 8.18 11.58
N TYR A 47 -6.55 9.11 10.83
CA TYR A 47 -7.30 10.12 10.09
C TYR A 47 -8.21 9.49 9.02
N LEU A 48 -7.68 8.55 8.23
CA LEU A 48 -8.45 7.83 7.20
C LEU A 48 -9.66 7.09 7.79
N ILE A 49 -9.46 6.38 8.91
CA ILE A 49 -10.53 5.67 9.62
C ILE A 49 -11.60 6.66 10.11
N GLN A 50 -11.18 7.80 10.65
CA GLN A 50 -12.10 8.83 11.12
C GLN A 50 -12.95 9.38 9.96
N CYS A 51 -12.34 9.71 8.82
CA CYS A 51 -13.06 10.19 7.65
C CYS A 51 -14.02 9.14 7.08
N ALA A 52 -13.61 7.87 7.03
CA ALA A 52 -14.45 6.78 6.56
C ALA A 52 -15.68 6.59 7.47
N ASN A 53 -15.50 6.66 8.79
CA ASN A 53 -16.60 6.59 9.76
C ASN A 53 -17.57 7.78 9.64
N GLN A 54 -17.07 8.94 9.22
CA GLN A 54 -17.88 10.13 8.99
C GLN A 54 -18.53 10.16 7.60
N GLY A 55 -18.25 9.18 6.74
CA GLY A 55 -18.78 9.12 5.37
C GLY A 55 -18.20 10.17 4.42
N PHE A 56 -17.05 10.78 4.77
CA PHE A 56 -16.39 11.73 3.89
C PHE A 56 -15.66 11.03 2.75
N LEU A 57 -15.88 11.53 1.53
CA LEU A 57 -15.13 11.11 0.36
C LEU A 57 -13.72 11.70 0.43
N LEU A 58 -12.75 10.85 0.73
CA LEU A 58 -11.34 11.18 0.65
C LEU A 58 -10.90 11.21 -0.81
N THR A 59 -10.73 12.42 -1.34
CA THR A 59 -10.02 12.60 -2.60
C THR A 59 -8.52 12.56 -2.35
N HIS A 60 -7.77 12.09 -3.33
CA HIS A 60 -6.30 12.04 -3.26
C HIS A 60 -5.68 13.42 -2.94
N THR A 61 -6.29 14.50 -3.46
CA THR A 61 -5.86 15.89 -3.20
C THR A 61 -6.01 16.25 -1.72
N TRP A 62 -7.16 15.94 -1.12
CA TRP A 62 -7.42 16.21 0.29
C TRP A 62 -6.52 15.41 1.22
N LEU A 63 -6.30 14.13 0.89
CA LEU A 63 -5.39 13.30 1.67
C LEU A 63 -3.99 13.91 1.68
N LYS A 64 -3.51 14.36 0.51
CA LYS A 64 -2.21 15.00 0.38
C LYS A 64 -2.12 16.30 1.19
N GLU A 65 -3.09 17.19 1.08
CA GLU A 65 -3.11 18.44 1.87
C GLU A 65 -3.11 18.17 3.37
N VAL A 66 -3.87 17.17 3.83
CA VAL A 66 -3.92 16.83 5.25
C VAL A 66 -2.59 16.26 5.72
N ILE A 67 -1.98 15.37 4.94
CA ILE A 67 -0.65 14.83 5.22
C ILE A 67 0.39 15.96 5.27
N ASP A 68 0.41 16.86 4.28
CA ASP A 68 1.33 18.00 4.19
C ASP A 68 1.13 19.03 5.32
N ASN A 69 -0.02 19.02 6.02
CA ASN A 69 -0.29 19.89 7.17
C ASN A 69 -0.07 19.20 8.53
N ILE A 70 -0.07 17.87 8.57
CA ILE A 70 0.16 17.07 9.79
C ILE A 70 1.66 16.82 10.00
N LEU A 71 2.43 16.71 8.90
CA LEU A 71 3.86 16.46 8.87
C LEU A 71 4.66 17.74 8.62
#